data_AF-A0A1A0DMA8-F1
#
_entry.id   AF-A0A1A0DMA8-F1
#
_cell.length_a   1.000
_cell.length_b   1.000
_cell.length_c   1.000
_cell.angle_alpha   90.00
_cell.angle_beta   90.00
_cell.angle_gamma   90.00
#
_symmetry.space_group_name_H-M   'P 1'
#
loop_
_entity.id
_entity.type
_entity.pdbx_description
1 polymer ?
#
loop_
_entity_poly.entity_id
_entity_poly.type
_entity_poly.pdbx_seq_one_letter_code
_entity_poly.pdbx_strand_id
1 'polypeptide(L)'
;MEAKFTPGPWVIDAGFDGSGDFNQYWQVHDGSDAIVCSTMFCMAGNKEANAHLIAAAPDLYEALSDLLFLCRQTAEVSGTQEVKVACAALAKARGETPEP
;
A
#
# COMPACT_ATOMS: atom_id res chain seq x y z
N MET A 1 3.90 16.94 -1.75
CA MET A 1 3.68 16.77 -3.20
C MET A 1 2.35 16.04 -3.37
N GLU A 2 1.69 16.14 -4.52
CA GLU A 2 0.46 15.35 -4.80
C GLU A 2 0.82 13.86 -4.92
N ALA A 3 -0.08 12.97 -4.48
CA ALA A 3 0.09 11.53 -4.63
C ALA A 3 0.01 11.13 -6.11
N LYS A 4 0.87 10.20 -6.54
CA LYS A 4 0.90 9.68 -7.93
C LYS A 4 0.44 8.23 -8.08
N PHE A 5 0.14 7.55 -6.97
CA PHE A 5 -0.37 6.18 -6.99
C PHE A 5 -1.84 6.17 -7.44
N THR A 6 -2.30 5.04 -7.99
CA THR A 6 -3.68 4.84 -8.43
C THR A 6 -4.66 5.09 -7.26
N PRO A 7 -5.70 5.92 -7.42
CA PRO A 7 -6.71 6.10 -6.38
C PRO A 7 -7.38 4.78 -5.98
N GLY A 8 -7.79 4.67 -4.72
CA GLY A 8 -8.61 3.55 -4.24
C GLY A 8 -10.08 3.64 -4.68
N PRO A 9 -10.89 2.62 -4.37
CA PRO A 9 -10.51 1.39 -3.66
C PRO A 9 -9.79 0.40 -4.57
N TRP A 10 -8.85 -0.36 -4.00
CA TRP A 10 -8.22 -1.49 -4.69
C TRP A 10 -8.85 -2.80 -4.23
N VAL A 11 -9.08 -3.71 -5.16
CA VAL A 11 -9.77 -4.98 -4.96
C VAL A 11 -8.77 -6.12 -5.08
N ILE A 12 -9.05 -7.22 -4.38
CA ILE A 12 -8.25 -8.43 -4.38
C ILE A 12 -9.01 -9.51 -5.12
N ASP A 13 -8.32 -10.10 -6.10
CA ASP A 13 -8.76 -11.31 -6.77
C ASP A 13 -7.77 -12.45 -6.51
N ALA A 14 -8.31 -13.66 -6.39
CA ALA A 14 -7.54 -14.88 -6.29
C ALA A 14 -7.92 -15.84 -7.41
N GLY A 15 -6.92 -16.57 -7.91
CA GLY A 15 -7.15 -17.57 -8.94
C GLY A 15 -6.00 -18.56 -9.04
N PHE A 16 -6.07 -19.41 -10.05
CA PHE A 16 -5.01 -20.32 -10.43
C PHE A 16 -4.51 -19.91 -11.80
N ASP A 17 -3.20 -19.84 -11.98
CA ASP A 17 -2.67 -19.60 -13.32
C ASP A 17 -3.03 -20.78 -14.24
N GLY A 18 -3.12 -20.50 -15.54
CA GLY A 18 -3.34 -21.53 -16.55
C GLY A 18 -2.08 -22.37 -16.83
N SER A 19 -1.04 -22.25 -15.99
CA SER A 19 0.11 -23.13 -16.06
C SER A 19 -0.34 -24.52 -15.60
N GLY A 20 0.22 -25.58 -16.20
CA GLY A 20 -0.17 -26.96 -15.88
C GLY A 20 0.00 -27.36 -14.41
N ASP A 21 0.66 -26.51 -13.61
CA ASP A 21 0.93 -26.71 -12.19
C ASP A 21 -0.14 -26.06 -11.27
N PHE A 22 -1.12 -25.33 -11.82
CA PHE A 22 -2.19 -24.63 -11.07
C PHE A 22 -1.64 -23.82 -9.90
N ASN A 23 -0.68 -22.91 -10.17
CA ASN A 23 -0.14 -22.10 -9.10
C ASN A 23 -1.17 -21.04 -8.69
N GLN A 24 -1.50 -21.00 -7.40
CA GLN A 24 -2.39 -19.99 -6.86
C GLN A 24 -1.71 -18.61 -6.95
N TYR A 25 -2.43 -17.65 -7.53
CA TYR A 25 -2.03 -16.26 -7.58
C TYR A 25 -3.00 -15.38 -6.82
N TRP A 26 -2.48 -14.22 -6.40
CA TRP A 26 -3.24 -13.12 -5.83
C TRP A 26 -2.93 -11.88 -6.67
N GLN A 27 -3.97 -11.13 -7.01
CA GLN A 27 -3.90 -9.91 -7.79
C GLN A 27 -4.59 -8.79 -7.03
N VAL A 28 -3.99 -7.59 -7.05
CA VAL A 28 -4.63 -6.36 -6.61
C VAL A 28 -4.89 -5.51 -7.85
N HIS A 29 -6.10 -4.96 -7.99
CA HIS A 29 -6.54 -4.19 -9.16
C HIS A 29 -7.47 -3.04 -8.75
N ASP A 30 -7.69 -2.06 -9.65
CA ASP A 30 -8.61 -0.93 -9.44
C ASP A 30 -10.03 -1.20 -9.97
N GLY A 31 -10.34 -2.45 -10.29
CA GLY A 31 -11.56 -2.84 -11.01
C GLY A 31 -11.46 -2.77 -12.54
N SER A 32 -10.39 -2.20 -13.09
CA SER A 32 -10.13 -2.13 -14.54
C SER A 32 -8.86 -2.90 -14.93
N ASP A 33 -7.73 -2.63 -14.27
CA ASP A 33 -6.43 -3.22 -14.56
C ASP A 33 -5.66 -3.62 -13.30
N ALA A 34 -4.71 -4.53 -13.46
CA ALA A 34 -3.85 -4.99 -12.39
C ALA A 34 -2.91 -3.88 -11.91
N ILE A 35 -2.94 -3.63 -10.60
CA ILE A 35 -1.98 -2.76 -9.90
C ILE A 35 -0.76 -3.59 -9.46
N VAL A 36 -0.99 -4.81 -8.95
CA VAL A 36 0.06 -5.76 -8.58
C VAL A 36 -0.39 -7.18 -8.91
N CYS A 37 0.44 -7.94 -9.63
CA CYS A 37 0.21 -9.36 -9.88
C CYS A 37 1.31 -10.21 -9.25
N SER A 38 0.91 -11.20 -8.45
CA SER A 38 1.79 -12.30 -8.07
C SER A 38 1.83 -13.35 -9.19
N THR A 39 2.48 -13.06 -10.32
CA THR A 39 2.62 -14.02 -11.43
C THR A 39 3.58 -15.18 -11.09
N MET A 40 3.77 -16.08 -12.06
CA MET A 40 4.51 -17.36 -12.03
C MET A 40 5.93 -17.33 -11.41
N PHE A 41 6.50 -16.14 -11.13
CA PHE A 41 7.83 -15.98 -10.50
C PHE A 41 7.83 -15.20 -9.18
N CYS A 42 6.65 -14.91 -8.62
CA CYS A 42 6.56 -14.33 -7.29
C CYS A 42 6.83 -15.41 -6.23
N MET A 43 8.04 -15.40 -5.66
CA MET A 43 8.48 -16.32 -4.59
C MET A 43 8.24 -15.76 -3.19
N ALA A 44 7.50 -14.65 -3.07
CA ALA A 44 7.16 -14.09 -1.76
C ALA A 44 6.30 -15.07 -0.97
N GLY A 45 6.66 -15.31 0.29
CA GLY A 45 5.77 -15.97 1.24
C GLY A 45 4.55 -15.09 1.55
N ASN A 46 3.46 -15.72 1.99
CA ASN A 46 2.24 -15.03 2.46
C ASN A 46 1.59 -14.10 1.41
N LYS A 47 1.49 -14.56 0.15
CA LYS A 47 0.94 -13.80 -0.99
C LYS A 47 -0.44 -13.20 -0.71
N GLU A 48 -1.34 -13.96 -0.08
CA GLU A 48 -2.67 -13.50 0.34
C GLU A 48 -2.59 -12.31 1.30
N ALA A 49 -1.84 -12.46 2.39
CA ALA A 49 -1.69 -11.40 3.39
C ALA A 49 -1.04 -10.14 2.80
N ASN A 50 -0.07 -10.31 1.90
CA ASN A 50 0.55 -9.20 1.19
C ASN A 50 -0.44 -8.51 0.25
N ALA A 51 -1.29 -9.26 -0.46
CA ALA A 51 -2.32 -8.70 -1.31
C ALA A 51 -3.35 -7.90 -0.50
N HIS A 52 -3.76 -8.40 0.67
CA HIS A 52 -4.61 -7.66 1.61
C HIS A 52 -3.96 -6.35 2.08
N LEU A 53 -2.68 -6.38 2.47
CA LEU A 53 -1.97 -5.19 2.90
C LEU A 53 -1.85 -4.16 1.77
N ILE A 54 -1.55 -4.61 0.55
CA ILE A 54 -1.44 -3.73 -0.63
C ILE A 54 -2.79 -3.12 -0.95
N ALA A 55 -3.87 -3.93 -1.02
CA ALA A 55 -5.20 -3.44 -1.34
C ALA A 55 -5.72 -2.39 -0.33
N ALA A 56 -5.34 -2.52 0.95
CA ALA A 56 -5.66 -1.55 1.98
C ALA A 56 -4.79 -0.27 1.94
N ALA A 57 -3.78 -0.19 1.07
CA ALA A 57 -2.82 0.92 1.08
C ALA A 57 -3.45 2.31 0.86
N PRO A 58 -4.46 2.51 -0.02
CA PRO A 58 -5.16 3.79 -0.12
C PRO A 58 -5.83 4.20 1.19
N ASP A 59 -6.59 3.29 1.81
CA ASP A 59 -7.30 3.55 3.07
C ASP A 59 -6.31 3.85 4.21
N LEU A 60 -5.22 3.08 4.30
CA LEU A 60 -4.17 3.30 5.29
C LEU A 60 -3.45 4.64 5.08
N TYR A 61 -3.26 5.06 3.83
CA TYR A 61 -2.65 6.35 3.51
C TYR A 61 -3.53 7.51 3.96
N GLU A 62 -4.83 7.46 3.63
CA GLU A 62 -5.80 8.49 4.02
C GLU A 62 -5.93 8.56 5.54
N ALA A 63 -6.15 7.42 6.21
CA ALA A 63 -6.25 7.36 7.66
C ALA A 63 -5.00 7.91 8.37
N LEU A 64 -3.80 7.61 7.87
CA LEU A 64 -2.56 8.13 8.45
C LEU A 64 -2.39 9.64 8.20
N SER A 65 -2.80 10.13 7.04
CA SER A 65 -2.80 11.56 6.73
C SER A 65 -3.73 12.34 7.65
N ASP A 66 -4.94 11.84 7.88
CA ASP A 66 -5.94 12.45 8.78
C ASP A 66 -5.47 12.44 10.24
N LEU A 67 -4.90 11.32 10.70
CA LEU A 67 -4.29 11.25 12.04
C LEU A 67 -3.17 12.27 12.20
N LEU A 68 -2.30 12.43 11.21
CA LEU A 68 -1.23 13.43 11.24
C LEU A 68 -1.76 14.87 11.26
N PHE A 69 -2.85 15.14 10.53
CA PHE A 69 -3.52 16.43 10.56
C PHE A 69 -4.01 16.76 11.97
N LEU A 70 -4.58 15.79 12.70
CA LEU A 70 -4.99 15.97 14.09
C LEU A 70 -3.79 16.13 15.03
N CYS A 71 -2.76 15.28 14.90
CA CYS A 71 -1.57 15.35 15.76
C CYS A 71 -0.83 16.69 15.65
N ARG A 72 -0.81 17.31 14.46
CA ARG A 72 -0.18 18.62 14.24
C ARG A 72 -0.92 19.79 14.88
N GLN A 73 -2.20 19.63 15.20
CA GLN A 73 -2.97 20.64 15.92
C GLN A 73 -2.66 20.66 17.43
N THR A 74 -2.00 19.61 17.94
CA THR A 74 -1.64 19.47 19.35
C THR A 74 -0.14 19.65 19.54
N ALA A 75 0.27 20.76 20.18
CA ALA A 75 1.67 21.12 20.34
C ALA A 75 2.52 20.05 21.06
N GLU A 76 1.93 19.30 21.99
CA GLU A 76 2.61 18.23 22.73
C GLU A 76 2.99 17.03 21.85
N VAL A 77 2.24 16.79 20.76
CA VAL A 77 2.38 15.60 19.92
C VAL A 77 3.05 15.91 18.57
N SER A 78 2.91 17.14 18.06
CA SER A 78 3.39 17.53 16.72
C SER A 78 4.89 17.30 16.45
N GLY A 79 5.70 17.14 17.49
CA GLY A 79 7.16 16.96 17.37
C GLY A 79 7.68 15.56 17.74
N THR A 80 6.81 14.62 18.10
CA THR A 80 7.25 13.31 18.59
C THR A 80 7.87 12.46 17.48
N GLN A 81 8.59 11.41 17.88
CA GLN A 81 9.25 10.53 16.94
C GLN A 81 8.23 9.77 16.07
N GLU A 82 7.09 9.40 16.64
CA GLU A 82 6.01 8.69 15.95
C GLU A 82 5.43 9.53 14.81
N VAL A 83 5.19 10.83 15.06
CA VAL A 83 4.73 11.77 14.03
C VAL A 83 5.76 11.91 12.91
N LYS A 84 7.05 11.95 13.23
CA LYS A 84 8.13 12.00 12.23
C LYS A 84 8.17 10.72 11.38
N VAL A 85 8.03 9.55 12.01
CA VAL A 85 7.99 8.24 11.32
C VAL A 85 6.78 8.15 10.40
N ALA A 86 5.60 8.58 10.86
CA ALA A 86 4.39 8.63 10.05
C ALA A 86 4.53 9.58 8.86
N CYS A 87 5.14 10.76 9.05
CA CYS A 87 5.44 11.68 7.96
C CYS A 87 6.38 11.06 6.92
N ALA A 88 7.42 10.36 7.38
CA ALA A 88 8.37 9.68 6.50
C ALA A 88 7.70 8.52 5.72
N ALA A 89 6.79 7.78 6.35
CA ALA A 89 6.02 6.73 5.68
C ALA A 89 5.15 7.30 4.54
N LEU A 90 4.42 8.40 4.79
CA LEU A 90 3.64 9.05 3.74
C LEU A 90 4.52 9.66 2.63
N ALA A 91 5.69 10.20 2.99
CA ALA A 91 6.66 10.70 2.01
C ALA A 91 7.17 9.57 1.12
N LYS A 92 7.51 8.41 1.70
CA LYS A 92 7.88 7.20 0.96
C LYS A 92 6.75 6.74 0.03
N ALA A 93 5.50 6.71 0.51
CA ALA A 93 4.34 6.34 -0.31
C ALA A 93 4.11 7.31 -1.49
N ARG A 94 4.47 8.59 -1.35
CA ARG A 94 4.46 9.57 -2.46
C ARG A 94 5.69 9.51 -3.36
N GLY A 95 6.70 8.71 -3.02
CA GLY A 95 7.98 8.66 -3.74
C GLY A 95 8.88 9.88 -3.50
N GLU A 96 8.76 10.55 -2.35
CA GLU A 96 9.51 11.77 -2.01
C GLU A 96 10.86 11.51 -1.32
N THR A 97 11.15 10.26 -0.91
CA THR A 97 12.45 9.90 -0.35
C THR A 97 13.49 9.74 -1.46
N PRO A 98 14.67 10.40 -1.38
CA PRO A 98 15.78 10.10 -2.28
C PRO A 98 16.19 8.64 -2.12
N GLU A 99 16.59 7.98 -3.21
CA GLU A 99 17.30 6.70 -3.13
C GLU A 99 18.56 6.86 -2.25
N PRO A 100 18.95 5.83 -1.48
CA PRO A 100 20.10 5.86 -0.59
C PRO A 100 21.42 6.20 -1.30
#